data_AF-A0A7V0JDX0-F1
#
_entry.id   AF-A0A7V0JDX0-F1
#
_cell.length_a   1.000
_cell.length_b   1.000
_cell.length_c   1.000
_cell.angle_alpha   90.00
_cell.angle_beta   90.00
_cell.angle_gamma   90.00
#
_symmetry.space_group_name_H-M   'P 1'
#
loop_
_entity.id
_entity.type
_entity.pdbx_description
1 polymer ?
#
loop_
_entity_poly.entity_id
_entity_poly.type
_entity_poly.pdbx_seq_one_letter_code
_entity_poly.pdbx_strand_id
1 'polypeptide(L)'
;MAFVLCQGLIFYIRFKNILQEDHMAYREYNDRIGGINHWLFAQEEFKHIISRPFRGEEYPSVINGSGVVKGEQKYPKGYQEMIIPELKRRADFFSEIPALKEIKPAEHKVLTVLVGDKDDPKVAASRSYVGMKSATTKLSGLSGMVEEFPSTITASEIYEKLDKWNNDSSISILMFQLPFGGRAGEIINTTTLCNRINIAKDGDGLNQVTLGLMSLGAERYYDCCTPSGMVDLASAYLYREKGAKLRPDGIAGFAGFEVLVSGRSAIVGEPLFNLLKRFDATTLGPLHTRTGSGGKTDRETRLRIYIELSKRADIIFSCMGFHPYKIHPDTEYFFTSGMLKEGCLIIDASTSFRKDGRKPYGDVEPAARSKAAACTLETGGVGPATVTKLVHQGWRGMLYQNIEAVRKAVEDNKSVVKSTFTRLLASYAEAGEADAEDNAEKLCNRVIHPDSHPVHAVDALEAVLPELMK
;
A
#
# COMPACT_ATOMS: atom_id res chain seq x y z
N MET A 1 -10.88 -39.17 -0.91
CA MET A 1 -11.27 -38.73 0.44
C MET A 1 -10.10 -38.82 1.43
N ALA A 2 -9.46 -39.98 1.61
CA ALA A 2 -8.26 -40.13 2.45
C ALA A 2 -7.06 -39.27 1.97
N PHE A 3 -6.88 -39.08 0.66
CA PHE A 3 -5.81 -38.24 0.11
C PHE A 3 -5.98 -36.73 0.43
N VAL A 4 -7.24 -36.26 0.52
CA VAL A 4 -7.58 -34.87 0.88
C VAL A 4 -7.39 -34.66 2.39
N LEU A 5 -7.72 -35.67 3.20
CA LEU A 5 -7.49 -35.64 4.64
C LEU A 5 -6.01 -35.67 4.99
N CYS A 6 -5.17 -36.44 4.28
CA CYS A 6 -3.73 -36.45 4.49
C CYS A 6 -3.06 -35.12 4.08
N GLN A 7 -3.50 -34.48 2.99
CA GLN A 7 -3.03 -33.14 2.65
C GLN A 7 -3.49 -32.10 3.68
N GLY A 8 -4.73 -32.21 4.17
CA GLY A 8 -5.24 -31.37 5.25
C GLY A 8 -4.45 -31.53 6.55
N LEU A 9 -4.02 -32.76 6.89
CA LEU A 9 -3.24 -33.04 8.10
C LEU A 9 -1.78 -32.56 7.98
N ILE A 10 -1.17 -32.69 6.80
CA ILE A 10 0.19 -32.18 6.52
C ILE A 10 0.20 -30.65 6.47
N PHE A 11 -0.83 -30.02 5.89
CA PHE A 11 -1.04 -28.58 5.97
C PHE A 11 -1.24 -28.13 7.42
N TYR A 12 -2.10 -28.82 8.16
CA TYR A 12 -2.40 -28.52 9.56
C TYR A 12 -1.14 -28.63 10.43
N ILE A 13 -0.32 -29.67 10.31
CA ILE A 13 0.88 -29.85 11.15
C ILE A 13 1.99 -28.85 10.79
N ARG A 14 2.20 -28.51 9.51
CA ARG A 14 3.17 -27.47 9.13
C ARG A 14 2.72 -26.05 9.49
N PHE A 15 1.42 -25.77 9.45
CA PHE A 15 0.88 -24.48 9.88
C PHE A 15 0.72 -24.35 11.39
N LYS A 16 0.49 -25.45 12.13
CA LYS A 16 0.32 -25.38 13.59
C LYS A 16 1.56 -24.85 14.31
N ASN A 17 2.76 -25.14 13.79
CA ASN A 17 4.01 -24.58 14.33
C ASN A 17 4.26 -23.12 13.91
N ILE A 18 3.51 -22.59 12.94
CA ILE A 18 3.57 -21.19 12.50
C ILE A 18 2.43 -20.37 13.15
N LEU A 19 1.33 -21.01 13.53
CA LEU A 19 0.08 -20.39 14.01
C LEU A 19 -0.21 -20.65 15.50
N GLN A 20 0.75 -21.16 16.28
CA GLN A 20 0.46 -21.60 17.65
C GLN A 20 0.28 -20.48 18.69
N GLU A 21 0.36 -19.20 18.32
CA GLU A 21 0.20 -18.09 19.27
C GLU A 21 -0.86 -17.04 18.92
N ASP A 22 -1.49 -17.07 17.74
CA ASP A 22 -2.56 -16.10 17.45
C ASP A 22 -3.81 -16.82 16.95
N HIS A 23 -4.91 -16.62 17.67
CA HIS A 23 -6.25 -16.80 17.13
C HIS A 23 -6.41 -15.87 15.91
N MET A 24 -5.98 -16.32 14.73
CA MET A 24 -6.36 -15.69 13.46
C MET A 24 -7.86 -15.94 13.25
N ALA A 25 -8.68 -15.17 13.95
CA ALA A 25 -10.11 -15.07 13.71
C ALA A 25 -10.28 -14.49 12.30
N TYR A 26 -10.49 -15.39 11.33
CA TYR A 26 -10.79 -15.04 9.96
C TYR A 26 -11.97 -14.05 9.95
N ARG A 27 -11.72 -12.81 9.48
CA ARG A 27 -12.72 -11.79 9.12
C ARG A 27 -13.40 -11.00 10.25
N GLU A 28 -12.92 -11.01 11.48
CA GLU A 28 -13.42 -10.07 12.52
C GLU A 28 -12.71 -8.70 12.39
N TYR A 29 -12.92 -8.03 11.24
CA TYR A 29 -12.43 -6.67 11.00
C TYR A 29 -13.12 -5.62 11.89
N ASN A 30 -14.29 -5.96 12.43
CA ASN A 30 -15.05 -5.13 13.36
C ASN A 30 -14.32 -4.95 14.70
N ASP A 31 -13.36 -5.83 14.98
CA ASP A 31 -12.55 -5.78 16.19
C ASP A 31 -11.18 -5.18 15.92
N ARG A 32 -11.03 -4.24 14.99
CA ARG A 32 -9.75 -3.54 14.77
C ARG A 32 -9.99 -2.04 14.86
N ILE A 33 -9.08 -1.29 15.44
CA ILE A 33 -9.16 0.17 15.47
C ILE A 33 -7.77 0.69 15.19
N GLY A 34 -7.61 1.44 14.12
CA GLY A 34 -6.29 1.92 13.73
C GLY A 34 -6.27 2.57 12.36
N GLY A 35 -5.09 3.06 11.99
CA GLY A 35 -4.83 3.68 10.70
C GLY A 35 -4.84 5.19 10.77
N ILE A 36 -3.75 5.77 10.26
CA ILE A 36 -3.56 7.22 10.12
C ILE A 36 -4.64 7.91 9.26
N ASN A 37 -5.40 7.15 8.47
CA ASN A 37 -6.43 7.68 7.58
C ASN A 37 -7.65 8.26 8.32
N HIS A 38 -7.95 7.80 9.55
CA HIS A 38 -8.97 8.42 10.40
C HIS A 38 -8.65 9.88 10.67
N TRP A 39 -7.39 10.14 11.05
CA TRP A 39 -6.88 11.48 11.22
C TRP A 39 -6.89 12.25 9.90
N LEU A 40 -6.35 11.65 8.82
CA LEU A 40 -6.20 12.31 7.52
C LEU A 40 -7.53 12.82 6.96
N PHE A 41 -8.56 11.98 6.97
CA PHE A 41 -9.82 12.31 6.32
C PHE A 41 -10.63 13.36 7.09
N ALA A 42 -10.36 13.54 8.38
CA ALA A 42 -10.89 14.65 9.18
C ALA A 42 -10.17 16.00 8.90
N GLN A 43 -9.04 16.02 8.20
CA GLN A 43 -8.30 17.26 7.94
C GLN A 43 -8.89 18.04 6.77
N GLU A 44 -9.31 19.29 7.01
CA GLU A 44 -9.82 20.19 5.97
C GLU A 44 -8.75 20.59 4.93
N GLU A 45 -7.48 20.65 5.38
CA GLU A 45 -6.34 21.01 4.53
C GLU A 45 -5.93 19.89 3.56
N PHE A 46 -6.34 18.64 3.81
CA PHE A 46 -6.16 17.56 2.86
C PHE A 46 -7.04 17.80 1.63
N LYS A 47 -6.45 18.08 0.47
CA LYS A 47 -7.18 18.25 -0.80
C LYS A 47 -6.95 17.05 -1.70
N HIS A 48 -7.80 16.04 -1.52
CA HIS A 48 -7.73 14.77 -2.24
C HIS A 48 -8.05 14.87 -3.74
N ILE A 49 -8.80 15.89 -4.18
CA ILE A 49 -9.00 16.23 -5.59
C ILE A 49 -8.44 17.64 -5.85
N ILE A 50 -7.74 17.80 -6.98
CA ILE A 50 -7.24 19.09 -7.47
C ILE A 50 -7.49 19.24 -8.97
N SER A 51 -7.54 20.48 -9.45
CA SER A 51 -7.37 20.78 -10.88
C SER A 51 -5.89 20.95 -11.20
N ARG A 52 -5.42 20.34 -12.29
CA ARG A 52 -4.00 20.38 -12.65
C ARG A 52 -3.77 20.37 -14.17
N PRO A 53 -2.92 21.28 -14.70
CA PRO A 53 -2.38 21.15 -16.04
C PRO A 53 -1.46 19.93 -16.14
N PHE A 54 -1.66 19.13 -17.17
CA PHE A 54 -0.81 17.98 -17.46
C PHE A 54 -0.69 17.78 -18.97
N ARG A 55 0.56 17.79 -19.47
CA ARG A 55 0.90 17.61 -20.90
C ARG A 55 0.16 18.54 -21.88
N GLY A 56 -0.17 19.77 -21.46
CA GLY A 56 -0.82 20.77 -22.32
C GLY A 56 -2.35 20.73 -22.29
N GLU A 57 -2.92 19.87 -21.45
CA GLU A 57 -4.36 19.81 -21.18
C GLU A 57 -4.62 20.13 -19.71
N GLU A 58 -5.83 20.62 -19.41
CA GLU A 58 -6.31 20.85 -18.05
C GLU A 58 -7.17 19.67 -17.58
N TYR A 59 -6.85 19.14 -16.41
CA TYR A 59 -7.60 18.07 -15.78
C TYR A 59 -8.27 18.59 -14.50
N PRO A 60 -9.60 18.76 -14.47
CA PRO A 60 -10.29 19.42 -13.36
C PRO A 60 -10.44 18.53 -12.11
N SER A 61 -10.40 17.21 -12.28
CA SER A 61 -10.65 16.22 -11.21
C SER A 61 -9.51 15.21 -11.11
N VAL A 62 -8.36 15.65 -10.60
CA VAL A 62 -7.18 14.81 -10.40
C VAL A 62 -7.09 14.36 -8.94
N ILE A 63 -6.98 13.06 -8.73
CA ILE A 63 -6.69 12.47 -7.42
C ILE A 63 -5.25 12.86 -7.00
N ASN A 64 -5.16 13.58 -5.89
CA ASN A 64 -3.96 14.25 -5.42
C ASN A 64 -3.15 13.35 -4.47
N GLY A 65 -2.25 12.55 -5.03
CA GLY A 65 -1.27 11.80 -4.25
C GLY A 65 -0.12 12.65 -3.73
N SER A 66 0.21 13.72 -4.44
CA SER A 66 1.18 14.74 -4.03
C SER A 66 0.92 16.08 -4.71
N GLY A 67 0.92 17.15 -3.90
CA GLY A 67 0.88 18.53 -4.38
C GLY A 67 2.22 19.08 -4.86
N VAL A 68 3.30 18.28 -4.78
CA VAL A 68 4.65 18.64 -5.21
C VAL A 68 4.85 18.36 -6.69
N VAL A 69 5.34 19.36 -7.42
CA VAL A 69 5.75 19.21 -8.82
C VAL A 69 7.17 19.73 -8.98
N LYS A 70 8.07 18.87 -9.49
CA LYS A 70 9.51 19.20 -9.65
C LYS A 70 10.19 19.66 -8.34
N GLY A 71 9.74 19.15 -7.19
CA GLY A 71 10.33 19.47 -5.88
C GLY A 71 9.73 20.70 -5.20
N GLU A 72 8.79 21.40 -5.83
CA GLU A 72 8.12 22.57 -5.24
C GLU A 72 6.64 22.28 -4.97
N GLN A 73 6.12 22.78 -3.84
CA GLN A 73 4.69 22.73 -3.53
C GLN A 73 3.92 23.64 -4.49
N LYS A 74 3.32 23.05 -5.51
CA LYS A 74 2.59 23.78 -6.54
C LYS A 74 1.08 23.78 -6.32
N TYR A 75 0.57 22.72 -5.70
CA TYR A 75 -0.86 22.52 -5.47
C TYR A 75 -1.16 22.43 -3.97
N PRO A 76 -2.44 22.44 -3.56
CA PRO A 76 -2.80 22.14 -2.18
C PRO A 76 -2.29 20.77 -1.70
N LYS A 77 -2.16 20.60 -0.39
CA LYS A 77 -1.59 19.41 0.24
C LYS A 77 -2.36 18.14 -0.18
N GLY A 78 -1.65 17.21 -0.82
CA GLY A 78 -2.17 15.91 -1.21
C GLY A 78 -1.90 14.86 -0.14
N TYR A 79 -2.06 13.59 -0.51
CA TYR A 79 -1.89 12.47 0.42
C TYR A 79 -0.51 12.45 1.08
N GLN A 80 0.57 12.58 0.29
CA GLN A 80 1.93 12.56 0.82
C GLN A 80 2.24 13.77 1.73
N GLU A 81 1.81 14.97 1.35
CA GLU A 81 2.11 16.20 2.12
C GLU A 81 1.33 16.30 3.43
N MET A 82 0.27 15.52 3.58
CA MET A 82 -0.47 15.40 4.83
C MET A 82 0.17 14.35 5.76
N ILE A 83 0.42 13.15 5.23
CA ILE A 83 0.86 12.02 6.04
C ILE A 83 2.30 12.18 6.52
N ILE A 84 3.23 12.60 5.65
CA ILE A 84 4.66 12.58 5.99
C ILE A 84 5.00 13.58 7.12
N PRO A 85 4.52 14.84 7.10
CA PRO A 85 4.74 15.75 8.22
C PRO A 85 4.04 15.31 9.50
N GLU A 86 2.88 14.65 9.40
CA GLU A 86 2.19 14.10 10.57
C GLU A 86 2.98 12.95 11.21
N LEU A 87 3.59 12.07 10.42
CA LEU A 87 4.49 11.04 10.94
C LEU A 87 5.67 11.67 11.69
N LYS A 88 6.24 12.77 11.17
CA LYS A 88 7.28 13.53 11.86
C LYS A 88 6.79 14.13 13.18
N ARG A 89 5.61 14.76 13.17
CA ARG A 89 5.01 15.35 14.37
C ARG A 89 4.75 14.30 15.46
N ARG A 90 4.25 13.12 15.07
CA ARG A 90 4.08 11.97 15.98
C ARG A 90 5.40 11.47 16.53
N ALA A 91 6.41 11.32 15.67
CA ALA A 91 7.75 10.93 16.07
C ALA A 91 8.38 11.91 17.08
N ASP A 92 8.20 13.22 16.88
CA ASP A 92 8.68 14.23 17.82
C ASP A 92 7.96 14.17 19.16
N PHE A 93 6.67 13.84 19.16
CA PHE A 93 5.88 13.71 20.37
C PHE A 93 6.26 12.50 21.24
N PHE A 94 7.07 11.56 20.74
CA PHE A 94 7.50 10.41 21.55
C PHE A 94 8.31 10.82 22.78
N SER A 95 8.99 11.98 22.76
CA SER A 95 9.68 12.50 23.96
C SER A 95 8.73 12.82 25.10
N GLU A 96 7.47 13.15 24.78
CA GLU A 96 6.44 13.51 25.76
C GLU A 96 5.75 12.27 26.35
N ILE A 97 5.93 11.09 25.74
CA ILE A 97 5.37 9.83 26.23
C ILE A 97 6.47 9.05 26.98
N PRO A 98 6.39 8.93 28.32
CA PRO A 98 7.48 8.37 29.12
C PRO A 98 7.96 6.97 28.68
N ALA A 99 7.05 6.14 28.19
CA ALA A 99 7.35 4.80 27.69
C ALA A 99 8.04 4.79 26.32
N LEU A 100 7.88 5.84 25.50
CA LEU A 100 8.43 5.92 24.14
C LEU A 100 9.66 6.82 24.03
N LYS A 101 10.00 7.59 25.07
CA LYS A 101 11.08 8.60 25.03
C LYS A 101 12.46 8.08 24.59
N GLU A 102 12.74 6.79 24.80
CA GLU A 102 14.02 6.16 24.42
C GLU A 102 14.03 5.71 22.95
N ILE A 103 12.86 5.61 22.32
CA ILE A 103 12.76 5.35 20.90
C ILE A 103 13.20 6.63 20.18
N LYS A 104 14.27 6.52 19.40
CA LYS A 104 14.80 7.63 18.60
C LYS A 104 14.54 7.35 17.13
N PRO A 105 13.47 7.90 16.54
CA PRO A 105 13.08 7.61 15.15
C PRO A 105 14.21 7.84 14.14
N ALA A 106 15.08 8.83 14.37
CA ALA A 106 16.23 9.11 13.51
C ALA A 106 17.31 8.01 13.47
N GLU A 107 17.33 7.10 14.45
CA GLU A 107 18.24 5.94 14.49
C GLU A 107 17.66 4.72 13.73
N HIS A 108 16.37 4.75 13.39
CA HIS A 108 15.66 3.70 12.67
C HIS A 108 15.64 3.95 11.16
N LYS A 109 16.06 2.94 10.39
CA LYS A 109 16.35 3.02 8.96
C LYS A 109 15.30 2.32 8.11
N VAL A 110 14.94 2.97 7.02
CA VAL A 110 14.28 2.35 5.86
C VAL A 110 15.36 2.08 4.80
N LEU A 111 15.72 0.81 4.62
CA LEU A 111 16.74 0.39 3.67
C LEU A 111 16.13 0.11 2.29
N THR A 112 16.65 0.77 1.25
CA THR A 112 16.37 0.44 -0.15
C THR A 112 17.63 -0.03 -0.85
N VAL A 113 17.59 -1.23 -1.44
CA VAL A 113 18.72 -1.82 -2.15
C VAL A 113 18.51 -1.72 -3.66
N LEU A 114 19.45 -1.11 -4.36
CA LEU A 114 19.47 -0.99 -5.82
C LEU A 114 20.60 -1.87 -6.39
N VAL A 115 20.29 -2.65 -7.42
CA VAL A 115 21.27 -3.55 -8.06
C VAL A 115 21.29 -3.31 -9.57
N GLY A 116 22.48 -3.00 -10.08
CA GLY A 116 22.75 -2.84 -11.50
C GLY A 116 23.46 -1.53 -11.84
N ASP A 117 23.98 -1.48 -13.06
CA ASP A 117 24.84 -0.37 -13.49
C ASP A 117 24.04 0.92 -13.71
N LYS A 118 24.67 2.06 -13.45
CA LYS A 118 24.04 3.40 -13.53
C LYS A 118 23.40 3.67 -14.89
N ASP A 119 24.05 3.19 -15.94
CA ASP A 119 23.65 3.44 -17.33
C ASP A 119 22.65 2.42 -17.87
N ASP A 120 22.31 1.37 -17.09
CA ASP A 120 21.24 0.44 -17.47
C ASP A 120 19.89 1.17 -17.44
N PRO A 121 19.16 1.28 -18.57
CA PRO A 121 17.88 1.96 -18.63
C PRO A 121 16.84 1.44 -17.60
N LYS A 122 16.90 0.16 -17.23
CA LYS A 122 16.02 -0.45 -16.22
C LYS A 122 16.30 0.10 -14.82
N VAL A 123 17.56 0.41 -14.53
CA VAL A 123 18.04 0.89 -13.22
C VAL A 123 17.98 2.41 -13.15
N ALA A 124 18.30 3.11 -14.24
CA ALA A 124 18.31 4.56 -14.32
C ALA A 124 16.95 5.18 -13.95
N ALA A 125 15.84 4.60 -14.44
CA ALA A 125 14.49 5.03 -14.07
C ALA A 125 14.22 4.90 -12.56
N SER A 126 14.74 3.82 -11.94
CA SER A 126 14.54 3.52 -10.53
C SER A 126 15.32 4.45 -9.59
N ARG A 127 16.46 5.01 -10.01
CA ARG A 127 17.32 5.86 -9.15
C ARG A 127 16.61 7.11 -8.64
N SER A 128 15.87 7.79 -9.51
CA SER A 128 15.09 8.97 -9.13
C SER A 128 14.04 8.62 -8.07
N TYR A 129 13.41 7.46 -8.21
CA TYR A 129 12.40 6.94 -7.30
C TYR A 129 13.00 6.53 -5.94
N VAL A 130 14.17 5.89 -5.93
CA VAL A 130 14.91 5.56 -4.71
C VAL A 130 15.36 6.82 -3.96
N GLY A 131 15.83 7.84 -4.69
CA GLY A 131 16.15 9.14 -4.10
C GLY A 131 14.94 9.78 -3.42
N MET A 132 13.77 9.73 -4.05
CA MET A 132 12.51 10.19 -3.47
C MET A 132 12.15 9.41 -2.19
N LYS A 133 12.25 8.07 -2.20
CA LYS A 133 12.02 7.25 -0.99
C LYS A 133 12.89 7.69 0.18
N SER A 134 14.20 7.80 -0.04
CA SER A 134 15.15 8.19 1.01
C SER A 134 14.89 9.61 1.53
N ALA A 135 14.63 10.56 0.63
CA ALA A 135 14.30 11.94 1.01
C ALA A 135 13.00 12.02 1.81
N THR A 136 11.94 11.33 1.37
CA THR A 136 10.65 11.30 2.07
C THR A 136 10.74 10.61 3.44
N THR A 137 11.52 9.52 3.55
CA THR A 137 11.82 8.89 4.85
C THR A 137 12.47 9.88 5.82
N LYS A 138 13.45 10.65 5.34
CA LYS A 138 14.11 11.67 6.17
C LYS A 138 13.12 12.74 6.65
N LEU A 139 12.19 13.15 5.79
CA LEU A 139 11.17 14.13 6.14
C LEU A 139 10.18 13.63 7.21
N SER A 140 9.96 12.31 7.32
CA SER A 140 9.10 11.74 8.36
C SER A 140 9.79 11.58 9.73
N GLY A 141 11.09 11.91 9.83
CA GLY A 141 11.88 11.75 11.05
C GLY A 141 12.62 10.42 11.17
N LEU A 142 12.46 9.51 10.21
CA LEU A 142 13.24 8.28 10.11
C LEU A 142 14.53 8.51 9.31
N SER A 143 15.42 7.52 9.28
CA SER A 143 16.64 7.55 8.47
C SER A 143 16.46 6.79 7.15
N GLY A 144 16.80 7.43 6.02
CA GLY A 144 16.84 6.78 4.71
C GLY A 144 18.21 6.14 4.46
N MET A 145 18.25 4.84 4.16
CA MET A 145 19.48 4.14 3.80
C MET A 145 19.35 3.57 2.38
N VAL A 146 20.35 3.85 1.53
CA VAL A 146 20.41 3.34 0.16
C VAL A 146 21.71 2.57 -0.03
N GLU A 147 21.59 1.31 -0.41
CA GLU A 147 22.73 0.46 -0.78
C GLU A 147 22.69 0.20 -2.28
N GLU A 148 23.80 0.47 -2.96
CA GLU A 148 23.92 0.27 -4.40
C GLU A 148 24.98 -0.78 -4.72
N PHE A 149 24.63 -1.76 -5.55
CA PHE A 149 25.54 -2.80 -6.01
C PHE A 149 25.64 -2.82 -7.53
N PRO A 150 26.83 -3.15 -8.09
CA PRO A 150 27.02 -3.26 -9.53
C PRO A 150 26.23 -4.44 -10.10
N SER A 151 26.05 -4.48 -11.42
CA SER A 151 25.38 -5.62 -12.08
C SER A 151 26.13 -6.95 -11.94
N THR A 152 27.37 -6.92 -11.47
CA THR A 152 28.24 -8.09 -11.27
C THR A 152 28.09 -8.76 -9.90
N ILE A 153 27.31 -8.19 -8.97
CA ILE A 153 27.09 -8.82 -7.66
C ILE A 153 26.50 -10.23 -7.80
N THR A 154 27.01 -11.15 -7.00
CA THR A 154 26.55 -12.54 -6.98
C THR A 154 25.39 -12.75 -6.01
N ALA A 155 24.66 -13.86 -6.19
CA ALA A 155 23.62 -14.26 -5.26
C ALA A 155 24.17 -14.50 -3.83
N SER A 156 25.38 -15.07 -3.69
CA SER A 156 25.98 -15.32 -2.37
C SER A 156 26.27 -14.01 -1.63
N GLU A 157 26.89 -13.05 -2.30
CA GLU A 157 27.23 -11.75 -1.70
C GLU A 157 25.99 -10.99 -1.24
N ILE A 158 24.93 -10.94 -2.05
CA ILE A 158 23.70 -10.25 -1.67
C ILE A 158 22.96 -10.98 -0.53
N TYR A 159 23.04 -12.31 -0.47
CA TYR A 159 22.47 -13.10 0.63
C TYR A 159 23.19 -12.86 1.95
N GLU A 160 24.53 -12.81 1.95
CA GLU A 160 25.31 -12.48 3.15
C GLU A 160 25.01 -11.07 3.67
N LYS A 161 24.80 -10.10 2.77
CA LYS A 161 24.36 -8.75 3.13
C LYS A 161 22.96 -8.77 3.74
N LEU A 162 22.03 -9.49 3.13
CA LEU A 162 20.66 -9.62 3.63
C LEU A 162 20.61 -10.24 5.02
N ASP A 163 21.42 -11.27 5.30
CA ASP A 163 21.48 -11.87 6.64
C ASP A 163 21.95 -10.86 7.69
N LYS A 164 22.91 -9.99 7.34
CA LYS A 164 23.35 -8.90 8.23
C LYS A 164 22.24 -7.89 8.46
N TRP A 165 21.54 -7.45 7.41
CA TRP A 165 20.44 -6.48 7.54
C TRP A 165 19.23 -7.03 8.30
N ASN A 166 18.93 -8.33 8.15
CA ASN A 166 17.90 -8.99 8.93
C ASN A 166 18.19 -8.93 10.44
N ASN A 167 19.46 -9.01 10.85
CA ASN A 167 19.88 -8.97 12.25
C ASN A 167 20.19 -7.55 12.77
N ASP A 168 20.29 -6.54 11.90
CA ASP A 168 20.56 -5.15 12.29
C ASP A 168 19.29 -4.48 12.86
N SER A 169 19.24 -4.28 14.18
CA SER A 169 18.11 -3.65 14.87
C SER A 169 17.86 -2.19 14.46
N SER A 170 18.85 -1.51 13.88
CA SER A 170 18.67 -0.16 13.35
C SER A 170 17.90 -0.14 12.03
N ILE A 171 17.70 -1.28 11.36
CA ILE A 171 16.89 -1.37 10.15
C ILE A 171 15.49 -1.83 10.53
N SER A 172 14.51 -0.92 10.40
CA SER A 172 13.11 -1.20 10.68
C SER A 172 12.44 -1.97 9.56
N ILE A 173 12.70 -1.56 8.31
CA ILE A 173 12.27 -2.31 7.12
C ILE A 173 13.35 -2.24 6.05
N LEU A 174 13.35 -3.23 5.17
CA LEU A 174 14.20 -3.23 3.98
C LEU A 174 13.43 -3.71 2.76
N MET A 175 13.85 -3.24 1.59
CA MET A 175 13.29 -3.67 0.32
C MET A 175 14.30 -3.64 -0.82
N PHE A 176 14.07 -4.47 -1.83
CA PHE A 176 14.84 -4.49 -3.06
C PHE A 176 14.09 -3.69 -4.14
N GLN A 177 14.76 -2.69 -4.71
CA GLN A 177 14.21 -1.96 -5.84
C GLN A 177 14.32 -2.84 -7.10
N LEU A 178 13.16 -3.30 -7.57
CA LEU A 178 13.05 -4.15 -8.75
C LEU A 178 12.66 -3.34 -9.99
N PRO A 179 13.00 -3.82 -11.21
CA PRO A 179 13.84 -4.99 -11.50
C PRO A 179 15.34 -4.72 -11.29
N PHE A 180 16.14 -5.78 -11.09
CA PHE A 180 17.60 -5.68 -11.11
C PHE A 180 18.13 -5.51 -12.54
N GLY A 181 19.23 -4.76 -12.67
CA GLY A 181 19.91 -4.52 -13.95
C GLY A 181 21.02 -5.51 -14.27
N GLY A 182 21.40 -5.53 -15.56
CA GLY A 182 22.50 -6.35 -16.10
C GLY A 182 22.49 -7.82 -15.68
N ARG A 183 23.68 -8.38 -15.44
CA ARG A 183 23.87 -9.82 -15.12
C ARG A 183 23.15 -10.25 -13.85
N ALA A 184 23.11 -9.40 -12.81
CA ALA A 184 22.39 -9.67 -11.57
C ALA A 184 20.90 -9.97 -11.82
N GLY A 185 20.26 -9.26 -12.75
CA GLY A 185 18.87 -9.50 -13.13
C GLY A 185 18.61 -10.83 -13.84
N GLU A 186 19.66 -11.48 -14.36
CA GLU A 186 19.56 -12.78 -15.04
C GLU A 186 19.81 -13.95 -14.06
N ILE A 187 20.68 -13.76 -13.07
CA ILE A 187 21.16 -14.85 -12.21
C ILE A 187 20.53 -14.86 -10.81
N ILE A 188 20.05 -13.72 -10.32
CA ILE A 188 19.49 -13.62 -8.97
C ILE A 188 17.98 -13.84 -9.03
N ASN A 189 17.52 -14.89 -8.34
CA ASN A 189 16.09 -15.11 -8.16
C ASN A 189 15.54 -14.12 -7.12
N THR A 190 14.80 -13.12 -7.59
CA THR A 190 14.23 -12.06 -6.74
C THR A 190 13.17 -12.59 -5.78
N THR A 191 12.43 -13.65 -6.13
CA THR A 191 11.48 -14.31 -5.21
C THR A 191 12.20 -14.96 -4.05
N THR A 192 13.27 -15.71 -4.30
CA THR A 192 14.10 -16.31 -3.23
C THR A 192 14.69 -15.22 -2.33
N LEU A 193 15.15 -14.12 -2.93
CA LEU A 193 15.71 -13.00 -2.20
C LEU A 193 14.67 -12.30 -1.31
N CYS A 194 13.48 -12.00 -1.83
CA CYS A 194 12.39 -11.37 -1.05
C CYS A 194 11.89 -12.28 0.07
N ASN A 195 11.78 -13.59 -0.17
CA ASN A 195 11.38 -14.57 0.85
C ASN A 195 12.41 -14.72 1.99
N ARG A 196 13.67 -14.33 1.76
CA ARG A 196 14.72 -14.35 2.78
C ARG A 196 14.69 -13.10 3.68
N ILE A 197 13.94 -12.07 3.32
CA ILE A 197 13.70 -10.92 4.20
C ILE A 197 12.88 -11.43 5.40
N ASN A 198 13.31 -11.08 6.62
CA ASN A 198 12.50 -11.32 7.80
C ASN A 198 11.13 -10.66 7.61
N ILE A 199 10.04 -11.40 7.81
CA ILE A 199 8.66 -10.93 7.61
C ILE A 199 8.39 -9.64 8.39
N ALA A 200 8.98 -9.48 9.58
CA ALA A 200 8.85 -8.27 10.38
C ALA A 200 9.54 -7.03 9.76
N LYS A 201 10.39 -7.20 8.75
CA LYS A 201 11.15 -6.14 8.05
C LYS A 201 10.81 -6.02 6.56
N ASP A 202 9.83 -6.78 6.05
CA ASP A 202 9.46 -6.75 4.63
C ASP A 202 8.72 -5.45 4.28
N GLY A 203 9.48 -4.45 3.83
CA GLY A 203 8.95 -3.10 3.63
C GLY A 203 8.04 -2.95 2.42
N ASP A 204 8.14 -3.84 1.42
CA ASP A 204 7.36 -3.74 0.17
C ASP A 204 6.22 -4.78 0.11
N GLY A 205 6.22 -5.74 1.04
CA GLY A 205 5.22 -6.80 1.11
C GLY A 205 5.40 -7.89 0.04
N LEU A 206 6.64 -8.12 -0.41
CA LEU A 206 6.94 -9.05 -1.51
C LEU A 206 7.39 -10.44 -1.03
N ASN A 207 7.57 -10.64 0.27
CA ASN A 207 7.72 -11.98 0.83
C ASN A 207 6.39 -12.74 0.65
N GLN A 208 6.46 -13.98 0.17
CA GLN A 208 5.27 -14.80 -0.11
C GLN A 208 4.44 -15.09 1.15
N VAL A 209 5.06 -15.13 2.33
CA VAL A 209 4.34 -15.25 3.59
C VAL A 209 3.54 -13.97 3.86
N THR A 210 4.17 -12.81 3.69
CA THR A 210 3.51 -11.49 3.79
C THR A 210 2.33 -11.38 2.81
N LEU A 211 2.53 -11.78 1.54
CA LEU A 211 1.48 -11.84 0.53
C LEU A 211 0.33 -12.79 0.92
N GLY A 212 0.65 -13.94 1.51
CA GLY A 212 -0.32 -14.88 2.05
C GLY A 212 -1.15 -14.27 3.17
N LEU A 213 -0.49 -13.68 4.18
CA LEU A 213 -1.12 -12.99 5.30
C LEU A 213 -2.05 -11.87 4.80
N MET A 214 -1.56 -11.01 3.91
CA MET A 214 -2.38 -9.96 3.30
C MET A 214 -3.59 -10.56 2.55
N SER A 215 -3.41 -11.63 1.79
CA SER A 215 -4.47 -12.23 0.97
C SER A 215 -5.57 -12.90 1.80
N LEU A 216 -5.18 -13.46 2.95
CA LEU A 216 -6.11 -13.97 3.96
C LEU A 216 -6.75 -12.84 4.78
N GLY A 217 -6.32 -11.60 4.54
CA GLY A 217 -6.80 -10.42 5.20
C GLY A 217 -6.43 -10.38 6.66
N ALA A 218 -5.21 -10.80 6.97
CA ALA A 218 -4.54 -10.60 8.25
C ALA A 218 -4.20 -9.09 8.43
N GLU A 219 -3.06 -8.75 9.01
CA GLU A 219 -2.72 -7.39 9.42
C GLU A 219 -2.36 -6.47 8.25
N ARG A 220 -2.79 -5.19 8.32
CA ARG A 220 -2.41 -4.17 7.31
C ARG A 220 -0.91 -3.86 7.28
N TYR A 221 -0.18 -4.20 8.33
CA TYR A 221 1.29 -4.12 8.35
C TYR A 221 1.91 -4.91 7.20
N TYR A 222 1.26 -5.99 6.77
CA TYR A 222 1.69 -6.86 5.69
C TYR A 222 1.18 -6.43 4.31
N ASP A 223 0.46 -5.31 4.20
CA ASP A 223 -0.06 -4.90 2.90
C ASP A 223 1.04 -4.33 2.01
N CYS A 224 1.11 -4.77 0.75
CA CYS A 224 2.06 -4.26 -0.22
C CYS A 224 1.87 -2.75 -0.44
N CYS A 225 2.98 -2.02 -0.62
CA CYS A 225 2.97 -0.55 -0.63
C CYS A 225 2.13 0.06 -1.76
N THR A 226 2.31 -0.38 -3.00
CA THR A 226 1.59 0.21 -4.16
C THR A 226 0.09 -0.10 -4.12
N PRO A 227 -0.36 -1.37 -3.94
CA PRO A 227 -1.77 -1.69 -3.75
C PRO A 227 -2.43 -0.89 -2.63
N SER A 228 -1.75 -0.76 -1.48
CA SER A 228 -2.27 0.02 -0.35
C SER A 228 -2.40 1.49 -0.68
N GLY A 229 -1.41 2.08 -1.37
CA GLY A 229 -1.48 3.48 -1.80
C GLY A 229 -2.63 3.72 -2.77
N MET A 230 -2.86 2.80 -3.71
CA MET A 230 -4.00 2.88 -4.63
C MET A 230 -5.34 2.82 -3.86
N VAL A 231 -5.48 1.89 -2.90
CA VAL A 231 -6.67 1.79 -2.06
C VAL A 231 -6.88 3.04 -1.21
N ASP A 232 -5.84 3.58 -0.58
CA ASP A 232 -5.94 4.76 0.28
C ASP A 232 -6.39 6.00 -0.54
N LEU A 233 -5.89 6.16 -1.77
CA LEU A 233 -6.33 7.22 -2.69
C LEU A 233 -7.80 7.06 -3.12
N ALA A 234 -8.20 5.85 -3.49
CA ALA A 234 -9.59 5.57 -3.83
C ALA A 234 -10.51 5.76 -2.62
N SER A 235 -10.08 5.30 -1.44
CA SER A 235 -10.80 5.45 -0.18
C SER A 235 -11.09 6.91 0.14
N ALA A 236 -10.12 7.82 -0.05
CA ALA A 236 -10.32 9.25 0.16
C ALA A 236 -11.44 9.81 -0.72
N TYR A 237 -11.46 9.42 -2.00
CA TYR A 237 -12.51 9.79 -2.95
C TYR A 237 -13.87 9.20 -2.56
N LEU A 238 -13.92 7.91 -2.24
CA LEU A 238 -15.16 7.25 -1.86
C LEU A 238 -15.77 7.87 -0.60
N TYR A 239 -14.95 8.15 0.41
CA TYR A 239 -15.41 8.78 1.64
C TYR A 239 -15.99 10.17 1.39
N ARG A 240 -15.25 11.04 0.67
CA ARG A 240 -15.61 12.46 0.54
C ARG A 240 -16.61 12.76 -0.58
N GLU A 241 -16.54 12.04 -1.69
CA GLU A 241 -17.34 12.32 -2.89
C GLU A 241 -18.51 11.35 -3.07
N LYS A 242 -18.44 10.16 -2.45
CA LYS A 242 -19.50 9.14 -2.55
C LYS A 242 -20.19 8.84 -1.22
N GLY A 243 -19.75 9.44 -0.12
CA GLY A 243 -20.33 9.20 1.20
C GLY A 243 -20.16 7.76 1.68
N ALA A 244 -19.14 7.06 1.19
CA ALA A 244 -18.85 5.70 1.65
C ALA A 244 -18.43 5.72 3.12
N LYS A 245 -18.92 4.78 3.92
CA LYS A 245 -18.60 4.72 5.35
C LYS A 245 -17.15 4.32 5.56
N LEU A 246 -16.47 4.98 6.50
CA LEU A 246 -15.18 4.52 6.98
C LEU A 246 -15.33 3.25 7.80
N ARG A 247 -14.42 2.32 7.59
CA ARG A 247 -14.27 1.13 8.39
C ARG A 247 -13.35 1.41 9.58
N PRO A 248 -13.36 0.55 10.60
CA PRO A 248 -12.53 0.72 11.79
C PRO A 248 -11.01 0.84 11.56
N ASP A 249 -10.52 0.34 10.41
CA ASP A 249 -9.12 0.42 9.97
C ASP A 249 -8.77 1.67 9.13
N GLY A 250 -9.69 2.65 9.04
CA GLY A 250 -9.45 3.93 8.38
C GLY A 250 -9.63 3.92 6.87
N ILE A 251 -10.22 2.86 6.33
CA ILE A 251 -10.46 2.71 4.89
C ILE A 251 -11.96 2.78 4.61
N ALA A 252 -12.36 3.53 3.59
CA ALA A 252 -13.74 3.57 3.12
C ALA A 252 -14.13 2.21 2.54
N GLY A 253 -15.34 1.75 2.86
CA GLY A 253 -15.87 0.52 2.28
C GLY A 253 -16.05 0.62 0.77
N PHE A 254 -15.74 -0.47 0.06
CA PHE A 254 -15.96 -0.61 -1.39
C PHE A 254 -17.25 -1.41 -1.70
N ALA A 255 -18.06 -1.68 -0.67
CA ALA A 255 -19.36 -2.34 -0.81
C ALA A 255 -20.24 -1.58 -1.82
N GLY A 256 -20.86 -2.32 -2.74
CA GLY A 256 -21.72 -1.77 -3.78
C GLY A 256 -21.00 -1.24 -5.02
N PHE A 257 -19.67 -1.22 -5.05
CA PHE A 257 -18.90 -0.84 -6.24
C PHE A 257 -18.39 -2.06 -7.01
N GLU A 258 -18.57 -2.06 -8.33
CA GLU A 258 -17.90 -2.99 -9.24
C GLU A 258 -16.48 -2.47 -9.53
N VAL A 259 -15.46 -3.24 -9.13
CA VAL A 259 -14.05 -2.83 -9.21
C VAL A 259 -13.28 -3.69 -10.21
N LEU A 260 -12.70 -3.06 -11.22
CA LEU A 260 -11.83 -3.73 -12.18
C LEU A 260 -10.36 -3.50 -11.81
N VAL A 261 -9.63 -4.61 -11.63
CA VAL A 261 -8.16 -4.57 -11.52
C VAL A 261 -7.58 -5.01 -12.85
N SER A 262 -6.89 -4.12 -13.57
CA SER A 262 -6.16 -4.47 -14.79
C SER A 262 -4.68 -4.64 -14.49
N GLY A 263 -4.23 -5.88 -14.53
CA GLY A 263 -2.90 -6.33 -14.17
C GLY A 263 -2.98 -7.52 -13.21
N ARG A 264 -2.00 -8.43 -13.32
CA ARG A 264 -1.86 -9.60 -12.42
C ARG A 264 -0.41 -9.83 -12.00
N SER A 265 0.38 -8.76 -11.95
CA SER A 265 1.76 -8.85 -11.49
C SER A 265 1.78 -9.24 -10.01
N ALA A 266 2.81 -9.96 -9.59
CA ALA A 266 3.00 -10.30 -8.18
C ALA A 266 3.28 -9.08 -7.28
N ILE A 267 3.59 -7.92 -7.88
CA ILE A 267 3.95 -6.68 -7.17
C ILE A 267 2.72 -5.79 -6.94
N VAL A 268 1.77 -5.75 -7.88
CA VAL A 268 0.63 -4.82 -7.81
C VAL A 268 -0.69 -5.54 -8.02
N GLY A 269 -0.92 -6.12 -9.20
CA GLY A 269 -2.25 -6.59 -9.59
C GLY A 269 -2.80 -7.72 -8.72
N GLU A 270 -2.00 -8.75 -8.45
CA GLU A 270 -2.41 -9.89 -7.62
C GLU A 270 -2.61 -9.48 -6.14
N PRO A 271 -1.67 -8.77 -5.49
CA PRO A 271 -1.91 -8.14 -4.19
C PRO A 271 -3.17 -7.28 -4.11
N LEU A 272 -3.40 -6.39 -5.09
CA LEU A 272 -4.51 -5.46 -5.09
C LEU A 272 -5.85 -6.17 -5.23
N PHE A 273 -5.94 -7.17 -6.10
CA PHE A 273 -7.13 -8.00 -6.23
C PHE A 273 -7.49 -8.69 -4.90
N ASN A 274 -6.47 -9.18 -4.18
CA ASN A 274 -6.68 -9.81 -2.88
C ASN A 274 -7.06 -8.82 -1.79
N LEU A 275 -6.42 -7.65 -1.79
CA LEU A 275 -6.67 -6.57 -0.84
C LEU A 275 -8.09 -5.99 -0.98
N LEU A 276 -8.60 -5.79 -2.20
CA LEU A 276 -9.93 -5.21 -2.42
C LEU A 276 -11.08 -6.07 -1.87
N LYS A 277 -10.92 -7.40 -1.87
CA LYS A 277 -11.90 -8.32 -1.24
C LYS A 277 -12.04 -8.07 0.26
N ARG A 278 -10.98 -7.60 0.93
CA ARG A 278 -10.98 -7.24 2.35
C ARG A 278 -11.92 -6.07 2.65
N PHE A 279 -12.11 -5.19 1.67
CA PHE A 279 -12.90 -3.97 1.79
C PHE A 279 -14.26 -4.07 1.10
N ASP A 280 -14.77 -5.30 0.93
CA ASP A 280 -16.12 -5.59 0.45
C ASP A 280 -16.38 -5.21 -1.03
N ALA A 281 -15.30 -5.01 -1.81
CA ALA A 281 -15.42 -4.72 -3.24
C ALA A 281 -15.99 -5.91 -4.03
N THR A 282 -16.87 -5.64 -4.98
CA THR A 282 -17.23 -6.63 -6.02
C THR A 282 -16.18 -6.59 -7.12
N THR A 283 -15.18 -7.47 -7.07
CA THR A 283 -14.08 -7.46 -8.04
C THR A 283 -14.47 -8.16 -9.34
N LEU A 284 -14.36 -7.47 -10.47
CA LEU A 284 -14.66 -7.99 -11.82
C LEU A 284 -13.59 -8.95 -12.37
N GLY A 285 -12.56 -9.22 -11.58
CA GLY A 285 -11.43 -10.11 -11.89
C GLY A 285 -10.14 -9.36 -12.23
N PRO A 286 -8.97 -10.02 -12.14
CA PRO A 286 -7.77 -9.49 -12.72
C PRO A 286 -7.91 -9.53 -14.26
N LEU A 287 -8.20 -8.38 -14.87
CA LEU A 287 -8.04 -8.23 -16.30
C LEU A 287 -6.55 -8.33 -16.63
N HIS A 288 -6.19 -9.12 -17.63
CA HIS A 288 -4.81 -9.32 -18.04
C HIS A 288 -4.69 -9.53 -19.55
N THR A 289 -3.46 -9.59 -20.05
CA THR A 289 -3.14 -9.74 -21.49
C THR A 289 -3.64 -11.05 -22.13
N ARG A 290 -4.25 -11.94 -21.34
CA ARG A 290 -4.83 -13.22 -21.77
C ARG A 290 -6.30 -13.38 -21.42
N THR A 291 -6.93 -12.39 -20.79
CA THR A 291 -8.38 -12.45 -20.54
C THR A 291 -9.10 -12.57 -21.88
N GLY A 292 -10.03 -13.52 -21.97
CA GLY A 292 -10.71 -13.86 -23.22
C GLY A 292 -9.90 -14.73 -24.19
N SER A 293 -8.77 -15.33 -23.76
CA SER A 293 -8.02 -16.29 -24.60
C SER A 293 -8.57 -17.72 -24.49
N GLY A 294 -8.87 -18.38 -25.62
CA GLY A 294 -9.39 -19.77 -25.65
C GLY A 294 -9.16 -20.56 -26.95
N GLY A 295 -8.34 -20.05 -27.88
CA GLY A 295 -7.98 -20.64 -29.18
C GLY A 295 -6.97 -19.72 -29.89
N LYS A 296 -6.46 -20.04 -31.09
CA LYS A 296 -5.54 -19.16 -31.86
C LYS A 296 -6.16 -17.77 -32.05
N THR A 297 -5.83 -16.85 -31.13
CA THR A 297 -5.92 -15.39 -31.20
C THR A 297 -7.14 -14.81 -31.92
N ASP A 298 -8.32 -14.89 -31.31
CA ASP A 298 -9.37 -13.93 -31.67
C ASP A 298 -9.23 -12.64 -30.84
N ARG A 299 -8.63 -11.63 -31.47
CA ARG A 299 -8.48 -10.28 -30.94
C ARG A 299 -9.82 -9.64 -30.63
N GLU A 300 -10.85 -9.94 -31.40
CA GLU A 300 -12.19 -9.39 -31.26
C GLU A 300 -12.83 -9.87 -29.96
N THR A 301 -12.79 -11.18 -29.68
CA THR A 301 -13.26 -11.73 -28.41
C THR A 301 -12.55 -11.11 -27.20
N ARG A 302 -11.22 -10.93 -27.27
CA ARG A 302 -10.47 -10.27 -26.19
C ARG A 302 -10.94 -8.82 -25.99
N LEU A 303 -11.02 -8.05 -27.08
CA LEU A 303 -11.44 -6.65 -27.04
C LEU A 303 -12.86 -6.50 -26.52
N ARG A 304 -13.79 -7.38 -26.94
CA ARG A 304 -15.17 -7.44 -26.42
C ARG A 304 -15.19 -7.61 -24.91
N ILE A 305 -14.45 -8.60 -24.39
CA ILE A 305 -14.41 -8.87 -22.94
C ILE A 305 -13.74 -7.72 -22.18
N TYR A 306 -12.67 -7.14 -22.72
CA TYR A 306 -12.05 -5.95 -22.13
C TYR A 306 -13.05 -4.79 -22.04
N ILE A 307 -13.78 -4.50 -23.12
CA ILE A 307 -14.79 -3.44 -23.14
C ILE A 307 -15.92 -3.73 -22.15
N GLU A 308 -16.44 -4.96 -22.12
CA GLU A 308 -17.54 -5.35 -21.24
C GLU A 308 -17.18 -5.14 -19.76
N LEU A 309 -16.03 -5.66 -19.33
CA LEU A 309 -15.57 -5.49 -17.95
C LEU A 309 -15.28 -4.01 -17.63
N SER A 310 -14.65 -3.27 -18.55
CA SER A 310 -14.30 -1.86 -18.35
C SER A 310 -15.52 -0.94 -18.28
N LYS A 311 -16.60 -1.25 -19.01
CA LYS A 311 -17.85 -0.46 -18.99
C LYS A 311 -18.72 -0.73 -17.78
N ARG A 312 -18.53 -1.86 -17.09
CA ARG A 312 -19.23 -2.19 -15.85
C ARG A 312 -18.59 -1.50 -14.65
N ALA A 313 -17.27 -1.46 -14.63
CA ALA A 313 -16.48 -0.96 -13.52
C ALA A 313 -16.83 0.47 -13.09
N ASP A 314 -17.21 0.64 -11.82
CA ASP A 314 -17.29 1.94 -11.14
C ASP A 314 -15.90 2.47 -10.82
N ILE A 315 -14.96 1.57 -10.53
CA ILE A 315 -13.58 1.88 -10.18
C ILE A 315 -12.65 1.01 -11.01
N ILE A 316 -11.69 1.64 -11.68
CA ILE A 316 -10.65 0.97 -12.46
C ILE A 316 -9.31 1.23 -11.79
N PHE A 317 -8.70 0.15 -11.31
CA PHE A 317 -7.31 0.15 -10.87
C PHE A 317 -6.41 -0.41 -11.98
N SER A 318 -5.58 0.44 -12.58
CA SER A 318 -4.69 0.02 -13.67
C SER A 318 -3.24 -0.13 -13.23
N CYS A 319 -2.65 -1.27 -13.58
CA CYS A 319 -1.27 -1.65 -13.30
C CYS A 319 -0.71 -2.66 -14.33
N MET A 320 -1.12 -2.53 -15.60
CA MET A 320 -0.69 -3.42 -16.67
C MET A 320 0.75 -3.14 -17.13
N GLY A 321 1.21 -1.89 -17.04
CA GLY A 321 2.47 -1.44 -17.63
C GLY A 321 2.53 -1.78 -19.12
N PHE A 322 1.42 -1.55 -19.83
CA PHE A 322 1.18 -2.18 -21.12
C PHE A 322 2.11 -1.64 -22.21
N HIS A 323 2.70 -2.55 -22.99
CA HIS A 323 3.36 -2.21 -24.25
C HIS A 323 2.40 -2.52 -25.42
N PRO A 324 2.01 -1.51 -26.21
CA PRO A 324 0.79 -1.50 -27.03
C PRO A 324 0.64 -2.48 -28.18
N TYR A 325 1.67 -3.21 -28.55
CA TYR A 325 1.76 -3.84 -29.88
C TYR A 325 0.88 -5.08 -30.11
N LYS A 326 -0.19 -5.33 -29.34
CA LYS A 326 -0.99 -6.57 -29.45
C LYS A 326 -2.51 -6.46 -29.26
N ILE A 327 -3.11 -5.29 -28.96
CA ILE A 327 -4.56 -5.21 -28.65
C ILE A 327 -5.28 -4.14 -29.49
N HIS A 328 -4.81 -2.90 -29.48
CA HIS A 328 -5.35 -1.82 -30.32
C HIS A 328 -4.41 -1.54 -31.50
N PRO A 329 -4.92 -1.21 -32.70
CA PRO A 329 -4.05 -1.00 -33.86
C PRO A 329 -3.48 0.44 -33.88
N ASP A 330 -4.19 1.37 -33.26
CA ASP A 330 -4.07 2.81 -33.50
C ASP A 330 -3.76 3.61 -32.23
N THR A 331 -3.60 2.94 -31.07
CA THR A 331 -3.28 3.61 -29.81
C THR A 331 -2.21 2.87 -29.03
N GLU A 332 -1.42 3.64 -28.28
CA GLU A 332 -0.40 3.12 -27.38
C GLU A 332 -0.90 2.81 -25.96
N TYR A 333 -2.16 3.14 -25.69
CA TYR A 333 -2.81 2.97 -24.39
C TYR A 333 -3.62 1.67 -24.35
N PHE A 334 -3.85 1.13 -23.15
CA PHE A 334 -4.72 -0.03 -22.96
C PHE A 334 -6.19 0.38 -22.91
N PHE A 335 -6.53 1.38 -22.10
CA PHE A 335 -7.89 1.88 -21.99
C PHE A 335 -8.12 3.07 -22.92
N THR A 336 -9.10 2.92 -23.80
CA THR A 336 -9.60 4.00 -24.64
C THR A 336 -10.92 4.53 -24.12
N SER A 337 -11.30 5.74 -24.55
CA SER A 337 -12.53 6.41 -24.12
C SER A 337 -13.75 5.54 -24.38
N GLY A 338 -13.79 4.81 -25.50
CA GLY A 338 -14.88 3.88 -25.83
C GLY A 338 -15.04 2.69 -24.88
N MET A 339 -14.01 2.37 -24.08
CA MET A 339 -14.01 1.24 -23.15
C MET A 339 -14.56 1.58 -21.77
N LEU A 340 -14.55 2.86 -21.37
CA LEU A 340 -14.80 3.23 -19.97
C LEU A 340 -16.27 3.59 -19.70
N LYS A 341 -16.71 3.27 -18.49
CA LYS A 341 -17.97 3.74 -17.91
C LYS A 341 -17.90 5.25 -17.64
N GLU A 342 -18.97 5.97 -17.96
CA GLU A 342 -19.09 7.39 -17.61
C GLU A 342 -19.16 7.56 -16.09
N GLY A 343 -18.42 8.51 -15.54
CA GLY A 343 -18.36 8.79 -14.11
C GLY A 343 -17.53 7.80 -13.28
N CYS A 344 -16.77 6.89 -13.90
CA CYS A 344 -15.90 5.97 -13.16
C CYS A 344 -14.75 6.69 -12.44
N LEU A 345 -14.20 6.05 -11.41
CA LEU A 345 -12.93 6.45 -10.80
C LEU A 345 -11.79 5.68 -11.45
N ILE A 346 -10.71 6.37 -11.82
CA ILE A 346 -9.52 5.75 -12.41
C ILE A 346 -8.31 5.94 -11.50
N ILE A 347 -7.74 4.86 -11.01
CA ILE A 347 -6.46 4.83 -10.28
C ILE A 347 -5.44 4.07 -11.13
N ASP A 348 -4.68 4.80 -11.94
CA ASP A 348 -3.62 4.29 -12.80
C ASP A 348 -2.25 4.41 -12.11
N ALA A 349 -1.61 3.27 -11.86
CA ALA A 349 -0.27 3.13 -11.30
C ALA A 349 0.80 2.90 -12.37
N SER A 350 0.42 2.73 -13.63
CA SER A 350 1.36 2.38 -14.69
C SER A 350 2.21 3.56 -15.10
N THR A 351 3.50 3.28 -15.33
CA THR A 351 4.45 4.24 -15.88
C THR A 351 5.32 3.51 -16.91
N SER A 352 4.92 3.64 -18.16
CA SER A 352 5.62 3.11 -19.33
C SER A 352 6.48 4.20 -19.96
N PHE A 353 7.61 3.82 -20.56
CA PHE A 353 8.52 4.73 -21.25
C PHE A 353 8.53 4.42 -22.74
N ARG A 354 8.48 5.46 -23.58
CA ARG A 354 8.58 5.32 -25.03
C ARG A 354 10.05 5.20 -25.43
N LYS A 355 10.33 4.41 -26.47
CA LYS A 355 11.69 4.18 -26.97
C LYS A 355 12.35 5.43 -27.56
N ASP A 356 11.55 6.41 -27.96
CA ASP A 356 12.00 7.68 -28.53
C ASP A 356 12.35 8.74 -27.47
N GLY A 357 12.36 8.38 -26.19
CA GLY A 357 12.69 9.30 -25.09
C GLY A 357 11.58 10.31 -24.76
N ARG A 358 10.38 10.17 -25.35
CA ARG A 358 9.22 10.99 -24.96
C ARG A 358 8.81 10.71 -23.51
N LYS A 359 8.03 11.64 -22.95
CA LYS A 359 7.54 11.60 -21.56
C LYS A 359 6.91 10.23 -21.23
N PRO A 360 7.06 9.72 -19.98
CA PRO A 360 6.41 8.48 -19.54
C PRO A 360 4.90 8.55 -19.76
N TYR A 361 4.18 7.43 -19.83
CA TYR A 361 2.72 7.37 -19.99
C TYR A 361 2.09 6.22 -19.20
N GLY A 362 0.81 6.36 -18.85
CA GLY A 362 0.04 5.33 -18.14
C GLY A 362 -0.69 4.39 -19.08
N ASP A 363 -1.56 3.54 -18.53
CA ASP A 363 -2.38 2.62 -19.32
C ASP A 363 -3.62 3.29 -19.93
N VAL A 364 -4.02 4.45 -19.41
CA VAL A 364 -5.24 5.16 -19.80
C VAL A 364 -4.92 6.35 -20.72
N GLU A 365 -5.56 6.39 -21.89
CA GLU A 365 -5.36 7.50 -22.83
C GLU A 365 -5.94 8.83 -22.30
N PRO A 366 -5.39 9.99 -22.70
CA PRO A 366 -5.88 11.30 -22.28
C PRO A 366 -7.40 11.49 -22.48
N ALA A 367 -7.92 11.16 -23.66
CA ALA A 367 -9.33 11.30 -24.00
C ALA A 367 -10.27 10.36 -23.21
N ALA A 368 -9.75 9.31 -22.56
CA ALA A 368 -10.54 8.45 -21.70
C ALA A 368 -10.72 9.04 -20.29
N ARG A 369 -9.80 9.91 -19.85
CA ARG A 369 -9.85 10.53 -18.53
C ARG A 369 -11.00 11.52 -18.38
N SER A 370 -11.43 12.14 -19.47
CA SER A 370 -12.59 13.06 -19.46
C SER A 370 -13.91 12.37 -19.12
N LYS A 371 -13.99 11.03 -19.25
CA LYS A 371 -15.15 10.24 -18.80
C LYS A 371 -15.13 9.93 -17.31
N ALA A 372 -13.97 10.05 -16.67
CA ALA A 372 -13.83 9.71 -15.27
C ALA A 372 -14.36 10.86 -14.41
N ALA A 373 -15.05 10.52 -13.33
CA ALA A 373 -15.42 11.52 -12.32
C ALA A 373 -14.17 12.06 -11.61
N ALA A 374 -13.16 11.21 -11.43
CA ALA A 374 -11.81 11.60 -11.03
C ALA A 374 -10.78 10.57 -11.53
N CYS A 375 -9.53 10.99 -11.71
CA CYS A 375 -8.46 10.09 -12.12
C CYS A 375 -7.11 10.42 -11.48
N THR A 376 -6.21 9.44 -11.34
CA THR A 376 -4.79 9.73 -11.12
C THR A 376 -4.09 10.06 -12.43
N LEU A 377 -3.06 10.91 -12.33
CA LEU A 377 -2.10 11.13 -13.40
C LEU A 377 -0.83 10.32 -13.13
N GLU A 378 -0.02 10.10 -14.17
CA GLU A 378 1.21 9.29 -14.10
C GLU A 378 2.25 9.82 -13.11
N THR A 379 2.20 11.11 -12.80
CA THR A 379 3.05 11.74 -11.78
C THR A 379 2.17 12.47 -10.78
N GLY A 380 2.52 12.48 -9.50
CA GLY A 380 1.72 13.13 -8.45
C GLY A 380 0.47 12.34 -8.01
N GLY A 381 0.28 11.11 -8.51
CA GLY A 381 -0.81 10.21 -8.12
C GLY A 381 -0.33 9.04 -7.29
N VAL A 382 -0.34 7.83 -7.86
CA VAL A 382 -0.01 6.60 -7.14
C VAL A 382 1.44 6.55 -6.64
N GLY A 383 2.41 7.01 -7.43
CA GLY A 383 3.84 6.95 -7.04
C GLY A 383 4.16 7.59 -5.68
N PRO A 384 3.78 8.85 -5.43
CA PRO A 384 3.92 9.46 -4.11
C PRO A 384 3.17 8.71 -3.00
N ALA A 385 1.96 8.21 -3.26
CA ALA A 385 1.22 7.40 -2.29
C ALA A 385 1.97 6.11 -1.94
N THR A 386 2.58 5.42 -2.92
CA THR A 386 3.43 4.26 -2.69
C THR A 386 4.62 4.59 -1.77
N VAL A 387 5.31 5.72 -2.01
CA VAL A 387 6.41 6.15 -1.13
C VAL A 387 5.90 6.44 0.28
N THR A 388 4.75 7.10 0.41
CA THR A 388 4.13 7.36 1.70
C THR A 388 3.80 6.08 2.46
N LYS A 389 3.28 5.05 1.77
CA LYS A 389 3.06 3.74 2.39
C LYS A 389 4.36 3.08 2.84
N LEU A 390 5.42 3.13 2.04
CA LEU A 390 6.73 2.60 2.44
C LEU A 390 7.25 3.27 3.72
N VAL A 391 7.19 4.60 3.77
CA VAL A 391 7.64 5.37 4.95
C VAL A 391 6.78 5.06 6.17
N HIS A 392 5.46 4.96 5.99
CA HIS A 392 4.55 4.56 7.05
C HIS A 392 4.84 3.13 7.55
N GLN A 393 5.15 2.18 6.66
CA GLN A 393 5.60 0.85 7.06
C GLN A 393 6.94 0.88 7.81
N GLY A 394 7.85 1.78 7.45
CA GLY A 394 9.10 1.98 8.19
C GLY A 394 8.84 2.45 9.62
N TRP A 395 7.89 3.38 9.78
CA TRP A 395 7.46 3.89 11.08
C TRP A 395 6.79 2.79 11.91
N ARG A 396 5.92 1.97 11.30
CA ARG A 396 5.33 0.80 11.96
C ARG A 396 6.39 -0.23 12.32
N GLY A 397 7.36 -0.51 11.45
CA GLY A 397 8.45 -1.45 11.72
C GLY A 397 9.31 -1.03 12.91
N MET A 398 9.57 0.27 13.06
CA MET A 398 10.22 0.82 14.27
C MET A 398 9.39 0.51 15.53
N LEU A 399 8.07 0.71 15.48
CA LEU A 399 7.21 0.40 16.62
C LEU A 399 7.14 -1.09 16.93
N TYR A 400 7.11 -1.95 15.91
CA TYR A 400 7.15 -3.41 16.08
C TYR A 400 8.44 -3.86 16.78
N GLN A 401 9.58 -3.26 16.43
CA GLN A 401 10.87 -3.54 17.09
C GLN A 401 10.89 -3.11 18.55
N ASN A 402 10.02 -2.18 18.95
CA ASN A 402 9.91 -1.62 20.30
C ASN A 402 8.56 -1.95 20.95
N ILE A 403 7.99 -3.12 20.65
CA ILE A 403 6.59 -3.42 20.99
C ILE A 403 6.28 -3.33 22.49
N GLU A 404 7.22 -3.68 23.36
CA GLU A 404 7.03 -3.57 24.80
C GLU A 404 6.86 -2.11 25.27
N ALA A 405 7.63 -1.20 24.70
CA ALA A 405 7.48 0.24 24.94
C ALA A 405 6.12 0.75 24.41
N VAL A 406 5.68 0.25 23.26
CA VAL A 406 4.38 0.59 22.67
C VAL A 406 3.23 0.08 23.53
N ARG A 407 3.25 -1.18 23.95
CA ARG A 407 2.24 -1.76 24.85
C ARG A 407 2.16 -0.98 26.15
N LYS A 408 3.32 -0.67 26.75
CA LYS A 408 3.39 0.14 27.96
C LYS A 408 2.82 1.55 27.74
N ALA A 409 3.12 2.19 26.61
CA ALA A 409 2.55 3.51 26.29
C ALA A 409 1.02 3.47 26.18
N VAL A 410 0.47 2.41 25.57
CA VAL A 410 -0.98 2.20 25.47
C VAL A 410 -1.59 1.91 26.85
N GLU A 411 -0.93 1.08 27.67
CA GLU A 411 -1.36 0.76 29.03
C GLU A 411 -1.37 1.99 29.96
N ASP A 412 -0.27 2.75 29.97
CA ASP A 412 -0.12 3.98 30.77
C ASP A 412 -1.19 5.03 30.40
N ASN A 413 -1.77 4.95 29.19
CA ASN A 413 -2.81 5.84 28.67
C ASN A 413 -4.18 5.14 28.47
N LYS A 414 -4.45 4.02 29.17
CA LYS A 414 -5.63 3.16 28.94
C LYS A 414 -6.98 3.91 28.93
N SER A 415 -7.14 4.95 29.75
CA SER A 415 -8.38 5.75 29.79
C SER A 415 -8.65 6.49 28.47
N VAL A 416 -7.62 7.12 27.89
CA VAL A 416 -7.70 7.82 26.60
C VAL A 416 -7.90 6.82 25.47
N VAL A 417 -7.22 5.68 25.53
CA VAL A 417 -7.37 4.58 24.57
C VAL A 417 -8.81 4.08 24.56
N LYS A 418 -9.37 3.75 25.73
CA LYS A 418 -10.75 3.29 25.87
C LYS A 418 -11.74 4.31 25.34
N SER A 419 -11.63 5.57 25.75
CA SER A 419 -12.51 6.65 25.27
C SER A 419 -12.44 6.80 23.74
N THR A 420 -11.24 6.77 23.16
CA THR A 420 -11.05 6.84 21.70
C THR A 420 -11.68 5.64 21.00
N PHE A 421 -11.48 4.43 21.53
CA PHE A 421 -12.05 3.21 20.96
C PHE A 421 -13.57 3.21 21.02
N THR A 422 -14.17 3.60 22.15
CA THR A 422 -15.61 3.71 22.31
C THR A 422 -16.20 4.67 21.28
N ARG A 423 -15.64 5.88 21.11
CA ARG A 423 -16.11 6.85 20.12
C ARG A 423 -16.04 6.32 18.69
N LEU A 424 -14.91 5.71 18.32
CA LEU A 424 -14.71 5.18 16.97
C LEU A 424 -15.70 4.04 16.70
N LEU A 425 -15.81 3.06 17.60
CA LEU A 425 -16.75 1.94 17.46
C LEU A 425 -18.22 2.41 17.38
N ALA A 426 -18.62 3.34 18.24
CA ALA A 426 -19.96 3.90 18.22
C ALA A 426 -20.25 4.60 16.87
N SER A 427 -19.28 5.35 16.36
CA SER A 427 -19.38 6.00 15.05
C SER A 427 -19.53 5.00 13.90
N TYR A 428 -18.86 3.84 13.93
CA TYR A 428 -18.99 2.82 12.88
C TYR A 428 -20.29 2.04 12.97
N ALA A 429 -20.73 1.76 14.19
CA ALA A 429 -21.97 1.02 14.45
C ALA A 429 -23.22 1.89 14.28
N GLU A 430 -23.07 3.21 14.12
CA GLU A 430 -24.17 4.19 14.17
C GLU A 430 -25.01 4.02 15.46
N ALA A 431 -24.32 3.70 16.55
CA ALA A 431 -24.90 3.36 17.85
C ALA A 431 -24.44 4.35 18.93
N GLY A 432 -25.02 4.25 20.12
CA GLY A 432 -24.57 5.03 21.27
C GLY A 432 -23.23 4.53 21.80
N GLU A 433 -22.45 5.43 22.44
CA GLU A 433 -21.18 5.04 23.07
C GLU A 433 -21.35 3.97 24.15
N ALA A 434 -22.48 3.95 24.86
CA ALA A 434 -22.81 2.92 25.85
C ALA A 434 -22.85 1.51 25.23
N ASP A 435 -23.30 1.38 23.98
CA ASP A 435 -23.38 0.10 23.28
C ASP A 435 -22.01 -0.39 22.80
N ALA A 436 -21.03 0.52 22.69
CA ALA A 436 -19.68 0.23 22.20
C ALA A 436 -18.67 -0.03 23.32
N GLU A 437 -19.00 0.29 24.59
CA GLU A 437 -18.05 0.31 25.69
C GLU A 437 -17.46 -1.08 26.02
N ASP A 438 -18.28 -2.13 26.01
CA ASP A 438 -17.83 -3.50 26.27
C ASP A 438 -16.82 -3.98 25.21
N ASN A 439 -17.09 -3.67 23.94
CA ASN A 439 -16.18 -4.00 22.84
C ASN A 439 -14.88 -3.18 22.93
N ALA A 440 -14.97 -1.89 23.28
CA ALA A 440 -13.79 -1.06 23.51
C ALA A 440 -12.91 -1.62 24.64
N GLU A 441 -13.50 -2.08 25.75
CA GLU A 441 -12.75 -2.69 26.86
C GLU A 441 -12.03 -3.98 26.42
N LYS A 442 -12.70 -4.86 25.65
CA LYS A 442 -12.08 -6.08 25.09
C LYS A 442 -10.89 -5.74 24.21
N LEU A 443 -11.03 -4.74 23.33
CA LEU A 443 -9.94 -4.28 22.47
C LEU A 443 -8.78 -3.71 23.28
N CYS A 444 -9.06 -2.88 24.28
CA CYS A 444 -8.04 -2.34 25.19
C CYS A 444 -7.26 -3.44 25.92
N ASN A 445 -7.93 -4.50 26.37
CA ASN A 445 -7.25 -5.61 27.03
C ASN A 445 -6.41 -6.45 26.06
N ARG A 446 -6.89 -6.63 24.82
CA ARG A 446 -6.13 -7.34 23.78
C ARG A 446 -4.87 -6.57 23.37
N VAL A 447 -4.94 -5.24 23.22
CA VAL A 447 -3.80 -4.46 22.71
C VAL A 447 -2.61 -4.44 23.67
N ILE A 448 -2.84 -4.59 24.99
CA ILE A 448 -1.78 -4.65 26.00
C ILE A 448 -1.33 -6.06 26.34
N HIS A 449 -2.02 -7.10 25.85
CA HIS A 449 -1.70 -8.48 26.19
C HIS A 449 -0.36 -8.92 25.56
N PRO A 450 0.57 -9.53 26.33
CA PRO A 450 1.90 -9.93 25.82
C PRO A 450 1.86 -10.90 24.64
N ASP A 451 0.88 -11.81 24.64
CA ASP A 451 0.73 -12.82 23.58
C ASP A 451 -0.08 -12.32 22.37
N SER A 452 -0.66 -11.11 22.43
CA SER A 452 -1.42 -10.58 21.28
C SER A 452 -0.49 -10.06 20.20
N HIS A 453 -0.82 -10.32 18.93
CA HIS A 453 -0.04 -9.83 17.80
C HIS A 453 0.35 -8.33 17.92
N PRO A 454 1.62 -7.95 17.69
CA PRO A 454 2.13 -6.58 17.86
C PRO A 454 1.33 -5.48 17.13
N VAL A 455 0.67 -5.85 16.03
CA VAL A 455 -0.18 -4.95 15.23
C VAL A 455 -1.21 -4.21 16.09
N HIS A 456 -1.78 -4.87 17.11
CA HIS A 456 -2.91 -4.33 17.85
C HIS A 456 -2.46 -3.15 18.70
N ALA A 457 -1.33 -3.29 19.38
CA ALA A 457 -0.70 -2.20 20.12
C ALA A 457 -0.27 -1.05 19.20
N VAL A 458 0.27 -1.34 18.02
CA VAL A 458 0.68 -0.30 17.06
C VAL A 458 -0.50 0.46 16.48
N ASP A 459 -1.55 -0.25 16.06
CA ASP A 459 -2.78 0.35 15.55
C ASP A 459 -3.49 1.18 16.64
N ALA A 460 -3.50 0.69 17.88
CA ALA A 460 -4.03 1.43 19.03
C ALA A 460 -3.25 2.73 19.27
N LEU A 461 -1.92 2.66 19.30
CA LEU A 461 -1.09 3.85 19.44
C LEU A 461 -1.34 4.85 18.30
N GLU A 462 -1.42 4.39 17.04
CA GLU A 462 -1.72 5.25 15.90
C GLU A 462 -3.06 5.97 16.00
N ALA A 463 -4.09 5.29 16.52
CA ALA A 463 -5.42 5.84 16.69
C ALA A 463 -5.48 6.89 17.83
N VAL A 464 -4.67 6.72 18.86
CA VAL A 464 -4.75 7.50 20.11
C VAL A 464 -3.79 8.68 20.14
N LEU A 465 -2.67 8.63 19.40
CA LEU A 465 -1.71 9.73 19.30
C LEU A 465 -2.36 11.10 19.00
N PRO A 466 -3.32 11.24 18.06
CA PRO A 466 -3.98 12.53 17.83
C PRO A 466 -4.68 13.13 19.05
N GLU A 467 -5.20 12.29 19.96
CA GLU A 467 -5.85 12.76 21.19
C GLU A 467 -4.83 13.07 22.28
N LEU A 468 -3.74 12.29 22.39
CA LEU A 468 -2.66 12.56 23.35
C LEU A 468 -1.90 13.86 23.04
N MET A 469 -1.90 14.27 21.78
CA MET A 469 -1.21 15.48 21.31
C MET A 469 -2.05 16.77 21.44
N LYS A 470 -3.29 16.69 21.91
CA LYS A 470 -4.15 17.83 22.24
C LYS A 470 -3.94 18.23 23.69
#